data_AF-A0A242JZ22-F1
#
_entry.id   AF-A0A242JZ22-F1
#
_cell.length_a   1.000
_cell.length_b   1.000
_cell.length_c   1.000
_cell.angle_alpha   90.00
_cell.angle_beta   90.00
_cell.angle_gamma   90.00
#
_symmetry.space_group_name_H-M   'P 1'
#
loop_
_entity.id
_entity.type
_entity.pdbx_description
1 polymer ?
#
loop_
_entity_poly.entity_id
_entity_poly.type
_entity_poly.pdbx_seq_one_letter_code
_entity_poly.pdbx_strand_id
1 'polypeptide(L)'
;MIRILMAVAALLLLFVSYYLFKKQPIFFVLIENNKKNQGFLQFFGSAYAFLGILGLVVAGINHRFFALLYLVIVIVVASVFSISFAKKMAKQNSK
;
A
#
# COMPACT_ATOMS: atom_id res chain seq x y z
N MET A 1 8.12 -3.77 22.01
CA MET A 1 7.09 -4.51 21.24
C MET A 1 6.57 -3.72 20.05
N ILE A 2 6.02 -2.50 20.22
CA ILE A 2 5.45 -1.73 19.09
C ILE A 2 6.46 -1.37 17.99
N ARG A 3 7.75 -1.21 18.34
CA ARG A 3 8.83 -0.94 17.39
C ARG A 3 9.02 -2.06 16.36
N ILE A 4 8.92 -3.33 16.80
CA ILE A 4 9.02 -4.50 15.92
C ILE A 4 7.81 -4.54 14.98
N LEU A 5 6.61 -4.31 15.52
CA LEU A 5 5.39 -4.22 14.72
C LEU A 5 5.52 -3.15 13.62
N MET A 6 6.03 -1.97 13.97
CA MET A 6 6.25 -0.87 13.02
C MET A 6 7.28 -1.22 11.95
N ALA A 7 8.39 -1.87 12.33
CA ALA A 7 9.40 -2.32 11.37
C ALA A 7 8.82 -3.36 10.41
N VAL A 8 8.06 -4.34 10.91
CA VAL A 8 7.39 -5.35 10.08
C VAL A 8 6.37 -4.71 9.15
N ALA A 9 5.54 -3.77 9.65
CA ALA A 9 4.57 -3.05 8.83
C ALA A 9 5.25 -2.23 7.72
N ALA A 10 6.34 -1.53 8.05
CA ALA A 10 7.12 -0.77 7.08
C ALA A 10 7.72 -1.67 5.99
N LEU A 11 8.31 -2.80 6.37
CA LEU A 11 8.85 -3.79 5.42
C LEU A 11 7.76 -4.39 4.53
N LEU A 12 6.59 -4.70 5.10
CA LEU A 12 5.44 -5.16 4.32
C LEU A 12 4.98 -4.10 3.32
N LEU A 13 4.92 -2.83 3.70
CA LEU A 13 4.55 -1.74 2.78
C LEU A 13 5.56 -1.58 1.64
N LEU A 14 6.86 -1.67 1.94
CA LEU A 14 7.91 -1.65 0.91
C LEU A 14 7.80 -2.85 -0.03
N PHE A 15 7.52 -4.04 0.52
CA PHE A 15 7.29 -5.25 -0.27
C PHE A 15 6.07 -5.09 -1.18
N VAL A 16 4.93 -4.63 -0.65
CA VAL A 16 3.72 -4.37 -1.43
C VAL A 16 3.98 -3.33 -2.51
N SER A 17 4.66 -2.23 -2.18
CA SER A 17 5.07 -1.20 -3.15
C SER A 17 5.88 -1.79 -4.31
N TYR A 18 6.86 -2.65 -4.02
CA TYR A 18 7.66 -3.32 -5.04
C TYR A 18 6.79 -4.13 -6.02
N TYR A 19 5.78 -4.84 -5.51
CA TYR A 19 4.84 -5.59 -6.35
C TYR A 19 3.97 -4.66 -7.20
N LEU A 20 3.48 -3.56 -6.62
CA LEU A 20 2.66 -2.57 -7.34
C LEU A 20 3.44 -1.81 -8.42
N PHE A 21 4.77 -1.70 -8.30
CA PHE A 21 5.61 -1.08 -9.33
C PHE A 21 6.07 -2.07 -10.39
N LYS A 22 6.68 -3.18 -9.98
CA LYS A 22 7.45 -4.04 -10.87
C LYS A 22 6.71 -5.31 -11.29
N LYS A 23 5.67 -5.71 -10.55
CA LYS A 23 4.88 -6.92 -10.79
C LYS A 23 3.40 -6.60 -11.09
N GLN A 24 3.14 -5.45 -11.72
CA GLN A 24 1.81 -5.04 -12.17
C GLN A 24 1.05 -6.08 -13.00
N PRO A 25 1.71 -6.88 -13.88
CA PRO A 25 1.00 -7.91 -14.65
C PRO A 25 0.21 -8.92 -13.81
N ILE A 26 0.63 -9.19 -12.57
CA ILE A 26 -0.09 -10.09 -11.66
C ILE A 26 -1.47 -9.51 -11.33
N PHE A 27 -1.54 -8.21 -11.11
CA PHE A 27 -2.80 -7.52 -10.81
C PHE A 27 -3.67 -7.36 -12.06
N PHE A 28 -3.08 -7.26 -13.26
CA PHE A 28 -3.85 -7.17 -14.51
C PHE A 28 -4.61 -8.44 -14.90
N VAL A 29 -4.36 -9.56 -14.21
CA VAL A 29 -5.25 -10.74 -14.29
C VAL A 29 -6.61 -10.43 -13.65
N LEU A 30 -6.62 -9.60 -12.61
CA LEU A 30 -7.79 -9.25 -11.80
C LEU A 30 -8.45 -7.93 -12.20
N ILE A 31 -7.70 -7.01 -12.81
CA ILE A 31 -8.19 -5.70 -13.29
C ILE A 31 -7.81 -5.45 -14.74
N GLU A 32 -8.66 -4.77 -15.51
CA GLU A 32 -8.43 -4.52 -16.94
C GLU A 32 -7.06 -3.86 -17.20
N ASN A 33 -6.28 -4.41 -18.13
CA ASN A 33 -4.99 -3.86 -18.51
C ASN A 33 -5.17 -2.58 -19.33
N ASN A 34 -5.15 -1.44 -18.66
CA ASN A 34 -5.21 -0.12 -19.30
C ASN A 34 -4.31 0.89 -18.58
N LYS A 35 -3.98 1.99 -19.26
CA LYS A 35 -3.11 3.05 -18.72
C LYS A 35 -3.64 3.64 -17.40
N LYS A 36 -4.97 3.68 -17.20
CA LYS A 36 -5.61 4.19 -15.97
C LYS A 36 -5.38 3.28 -14.76
N ASN A 37 -5.46 1.97 -14.96
CA ASN A 37 -5.22 0.96 -13.94
C ASN A 37 -3.72 0.79 -13.66
N GLN A 38 -2.89 0.95 -14.68
CA GLN A 38 -1.44 1.05 -14.52
C GLN A 38 -1.05 2.24 -13.64
N GLY A 39 -1.58 3.44 -13.95
CA GLY A 39 -1.35 4.64 -13.13
C GLY A 39 -1.88 4.49 -11.70
N PHE A 40 -3.02 3.82 -11.50
CA PHE A 40 -3.53 3.49 -10.17
C PHE A 40 -2.54 2.62 -9.37
N LEU A 41 -2.01 1.55 -9.96
CA LEU A 41 -1.04 0.69 -9.28
C LEU A 41 0.27 1.44 -8.98
N GLN A 42 0.75 2.29 -9.90
CA GLN A 42 1.93 3.13 -9.66
C GLN A 42 1.71 4.14 -8.54
N PHE A 43 0.54 4.78 -8.47
CA PHE A 43 0.22 5.75 -7.43
C PHE A 43 0.18 5.11 -6.04
N PHE A 44 -0.49 3.96 -5.90
CA PHE A 44 -0.49 3.23 -4.63
C PHE A 44 0.89 2.62 -4.33
N GLY A 45 1.64 2.23 -5.36
CA GLY A 45 3.05 1.84 -5.23
C GLY A 45 3.90 2.95 -4.61
N SER A 46 3.82 4.18 -5.12
CA SER A 46 4.58 5.31 -4.56
C SER A 46 4.10 5.68 -3.16
N ALA A 47 2.80 5.69 -2.92
CA ALA A 47 2.23 5.94 -1.60
C ALA A 47 2.72 4.92 -0.56
N TYR A 48 2.72 3.63 -0.89
CA TYR A 48 3.23 2.58 0.00
C TYR A 48 4.75 2.61 0.17
N ALA A 49 5.51 3.00 -0.86
CA ALA A 49 6.96 3.23 -0.71
C ALA A 49 7.23 4.36 0.29
N PHE A 50 6.56 5.50 0.11
CA PHE A 50 6.69 6.65 0.99
C PHE A 50 6.31 6.30 2.42
N LEU A 51 5.16 5.67 2.62
CA LEU A 51 4.71 5.22 3.94
C LEU A 51 5.65 4.18 4.54
N GLY A 52 6.21 3.26 3.74
CA GLY A 52 7.17 2.27 4.21
C GLY A 52 8.46 2.92 4.74
N ILE A 53 9.04 3.86 3.99
CA ILE A 53 10.22 4.63 4.43
C ILE A 53 9.90 5.43 5.70
N LEU A 54 8.75 6.13 5.71
CA LEU A 54 8.32 6.91 6.86
C LEU A 54 8.08 6.03 8.10
N GLY A 55 7.57 4.81 7.92
CA GLY A 55 7.40 3.83 8.98
C GLY A 55 8.72 3.42 9.65
N LEU A 56 9.81 3.32 8.88
CA LEU A 56 11.14 3.08 9.44
C LEU A 56 11.63 4.26 10.29
N VAL A 57 11.36 5.49 9.85
CA VAL A 57 11.69 6.70 10.64
C VAL A 57 10.89 6.74 11.94
N VAL A 58 9.59 6.49 11.89
CA VAL A 58 8.71 6.46 13.07
C VAL A 58 9.12 5.34 14.03
N ALA A 59 9.53 4.17 13.52
CA ALA A 59 10.10 3.10 14.35
C ALA A 59 11.40 3.54 15.04
N GLY A 60 12.21 4.39 14.41
CA GLY A 60 13.41 4.98 15.00
C GLY A 60 13.14 5.84 16.23
N ILE A 61 12.13 6.72 16.16
CA ILE A 61 11.77 7.71 17.19
C ILE A 61 11.27 7.04 18.50
N ASN A 62 10.74 5.82 18.42
CA ASN A 62 10.28 5.02 19.57
C ASN A 62 9.23 5.72 20.46
N HIS A 63 8.43 6.62 19.90
CA HIS A 63 7.40 7.36 20.63
C HIS A 63 6.00 6.83 20.29
N ARG A 64 5.27 6.38 21.32
CA ARG A 64 4.00 5.63 21.15
C ARG A 64 2.93 6.39 20.38
N PHE A 65 2.79 7.69 20.64
CA PHE A 65 1.78 8.52 19.96
C PHE A 65 2.00 8.56 18.44
N PHE A 66 3.23 8.79 17.99
CA PHE A 66 3.56 8.85 16.56
C PHE A 66 3.41 7.49 15.88
N ALA A 67 3.75 6.40 16.57
CA ALA A 67 3.53 5.05 16.06
C ALA A 67 2.04 4.77 15.81
N LEU A 68 1.17 5.12 16.77
CA LEU A 68 -0.27 4.92 16.63
C LEU A 68 -0.87 5.80 15.53
N LEU A 69 -0.49 7.08 15.47
CA LEU A 69 -0.95 8.00 14.45
C LEU A 69 -0.56 7.51 13.04
N TYR A 70 0.68 7.08 12.87
CA TYR A 70 1.15 6.48 11.63
C TYR A 70 0.33 5.24 11.25
N LEU A 71 0.06 4.36 12.21
CA LEU A 71 -0.68 3.12 11.97
C LEU A 71 -2.10 3.41 11.48
N VAL A 72 -2.77 4.40 12.07
CA VAL A 72 -4.09 4.87 11.61
C VAL A 72 -4.02 5.36 10.15
N ILE A 73 -3.02 6.18 9.81
CA ILE A 73 -2.83 6.66 8.44
C ILE A 73 -2.63 5.49 7.47
N VAL A 74 -1.77 4.53 7.81
CA VAL A 74 -1.55 3.33 7.00
C VAL A 74 -2.84 2.54 6.78
N ILE A 75 -3.63 2.33 7.82
CA ILE A 75 -4.91 1.61 7.72
C ILE A 75 -5.87 2.34 6.77
N VAL A 76 -5.98 3.66 6.87
CA VAL A 76 -6.85 4.45 6.00
C VAL A 76 -6.41 4.31 4.55
N VAL A 77 -5.12 4.49 4.25
CA VAL A 77 -4.60 4.37 2.88
C VAL A 77 -4.79 2.94 2.34
N ALA A 78 -4.53 1.92 3.17
CA ALA A 78 -4.73 0.52 2.80
C ALA A 78 -6.20 0.18 2.52
N SER A 79 -7.12 0.72 3.31
CA SER A 79 -8.55 0.55 3.12
C SER A 79 -9.01 1.20 1.81
N VAL A 80 -8.57 2.42 1.55
CA VAL A 80 -8.88 3.14 0.30
C VAL A 80 -8.37 2.37 -0.93
N PHE A 81 -7.15 1.85 -0.87
CA PHE A 81 -6.60 0.97 -1.92
C PHE A 81 -7.47 -0.26 -2.13
N SER A 82 -7.74 -1.01 -1.07
CA SER A 82 -8.48 -2.27 -1.11
C SER A 82 -9.88 -2.09 -1.72
N ILE A 83 -10.63 -1.08 -1.25
CA ILE A 83 -11.96 -0.76 -1.77
C ILE A 83 -11.89 -0.31 -3.24
N SER A 84 -10.92 0.55 -3.58
CA SER A 84 -10.78 1.06 -4.95
C SER A 84 -10.36 -0.03 -5.93
N PHE A 85 -9.52 -0.97 -5.48
CA PHE A 85 -9.10 -2.13 -6.24
C PHE A 85 -10.28 -3.09 -6.44
N ALA A 86 -11.06 -3.38 -5.39
CA ALA A 86 -12.27 -4.20 -5.48
C ALA A 86 -13.29 -3.64 -6.48
N LYS A 87 -13.53 -2.32 -6.47
CA LYS A 87 -14.40 -1.66 -7.47
C LYS A 87 -13.92 -1.86 -8.90
N LYS A 88 -12.60 -1.87 -9.12
CA LYS A 88 -12.01 -2.10 -10.45
C LYS A 88 -12.14 -3.56 -10.89
N MET A 89 -11.98 -4.51 -9.97
CA MET A 89 -12.21 -5.95 -10.25
C MET A 89 -13.67 -6.22 -10.62
N ALA A 90 -14.62 -5.69 -9.86
CA ALA A 90 -16.05 -5.85 -10.14
C ALA A 90 -16.44 -5.31 -11.52
N LYS A 91 -15.81 -4.22 -11.97
CA LYS A 91 -16.05 -3.65 -13.30
C LYS A 91 -15.52 -4.56 -14.44
N GLN A 92 -14.45 -5.32 -14.22
CA GLN A 92 -13.94 -6.26 -15.22
C GLN A 92 -14.88 -7.47 -15.40
N ASN A 93 -15.42 -8.03 -14.32
CA ASN A 93 -16.33 -9.18 -14.38
C ASN A 93 -17.71 -8.85 -14.98
N SER A 94 -18.05 -7.57 -15.12
CA SER A 94 -19.31 -7.12 -15.75
C SER A 94 -19.17 -6.90 -17.26
N LYS A 95 -17.98 -7.11 -17.84
CA LYS A 95 -17.73 -7.13 -19.28
C LYS A 95 -17.67 -8.57 -19.77
#